data_AF-A0A351EM95-F1
#
_entry.id   AF-A0A351EM95-F1
#
_cell.length_a   1.000
_cell.length_b   1.000
_cell.length_c   1.000
_cell.angle_alpha   90.00
_cell.angle_beta   90.00
_cell.angle_gamma   90.00
#
_symmetry.space_group_name_H-M   'P 1'
#
loop_
_entity.id
_entity.type
_entity.pdbx_description
1 polymer ?
#
loop_
_entity_poly.entity_id
_entity_poly.type
_entity_poly.pdbx_seq_one_letter_code
_entity_poly.pdbx_strand_id
1 'polypeptide(L)' 'MTSNEAKDLVRYIMEEGFNKQDLSVVERSFTDNYVRHGYGGPSANSLAEHIESLKGYHSAFTNAGSKFSKW' A
#
# COMPACT_ATOMS: atom_id res chain seq x y z
N MET A 1 12.86 -2.60 17.49
CA MET A 1 11.90 -1.52 17.19
C MET A 1 11.14 -1.19 18.46
N THR A 2 11.14 0.06 18.89
CA THR A 2 10.34 0.59 20.00
C THR A 2 8.93 0.93 19.52
N SER A 3 8.01 1.24 20.45
CA SER A 3 6.65 1.66 20.09
C SER A 3 6.63 2.94 19.25
N ASN A 4 7.52 3.89 19.53
CA ASN A 4 7.57 5.15 18.78
C ASN A 4 8.14 4.93 17.37
N GLU A 5 9.21 4.14 17.24
CA GLU A 5 9.76 3.76 15.93
C GLU A 5 8.73 3.03 15.07
N ALA A 6 7.92 2.16 15.68
CA ALA A 6 6.84 1.46 14.96
C ALA A 6 5.75 2.43 14.47
N LYS A 7 5.35 3.41 15.29
CA LYS A 7 4.39 4.43 14.90
C LYS A 7 4.90 5.29 13.74
N ASP A 8 6.16 5.71 13.82
CA ASP A 8 6.79 6.49 12.76
C ASP A 8 6.91 5.70 11.46
N LEU A 9 7.26 4.42 11.54
CA LEU A 9 7.29 3.53 10.39
C LEU A 9 5.90 3.39 9.76
N VAL A 10 4.86 3.14 10.55
CA VAL A 10 3.48 3.04 10.05
C VAL A 10 3.06 4.36 9.37
N ARG A 11 3.32 5.50 10.01
CA ARG A 11 3.00 6.81 9.44
C ARG A 11 3.71 7.02 8.10
N TYR A 12 4.99 6.72 8.02
CA TYR A 12 5.78 6.82 6.81
C TYR A 12 5.25 5.95 5.67
N ILE A 13 4.90 4.69 5.98
CA ILE A 13 4.29 3.77 5.01
C ILE A 13 2.97 4.36 4.49
N MET A 14 2.10 4.88 5.37
CA MET A 14 0.80 5.44 4.98
C MET A 14 0.94 6.72 4.13
N GLU A 15 1.84 7.63 4.52
CA GLU A 15 2.03 8.91 3.84
C GLU A 15 2.75 8.76 2.49
N GLU A 16 3.88 8.06 2.46
CA GLU A 16 4.69 7.95 1.25
C GLU A 16 4.24 6.76 0.38
N GLY A 17 4.02 5.59 0.99
CA GLY A 17 3.69 4.37 0.25
C GLY A 17 2.28 4.38 -0.31
N PHE A 18 1.29 4.73 0.51
CA PHE A 18 -0.13 4.70 0.11
C PHE A 18 -0.61 6.03 -0.48
N ASN A 19 -0.47 7.16 0.23
CA ASN A 19 -1.04 8.43 -0.24
C ASN A 19 -0.31 8.98 -1.47
N LYS A 20 1.03 8.93 -1.48
CA LYS A 20 1.86 9.34 -2.62
C LYS A 20 2.13 8.22 -3.63
N GLN A 21 1.66 7.01 -3.34
CA GLN A 21 1.75 5.85 -4.22
C GLN A 21 3.19 5.39 -4.54
N ASP A 22 4.17 5.67 -3.67
CA ASP A 22 5.56 5.22 -3.83
C ASP A 22 5.72 3.76 -3.34
N LEU A 23 5.62 2.81 -4.27
CA LEU A 23 5.73 1.38 -3.96
C LEU A 23 7.10 0.97 -3.41
N SER A 24 8.16 1.75 -3.66
CA SER A 24 9.49 1.47 -3.09
C SER A 24 9.50 1.59 -1.57
N VAL A 25 8.53 2.32 -0.98
CA VAL A 25 8.31 2.40 0.47
C VAL A 25 7.82 1.07 1.00
N VAL A 26 6.88 0.45 0.30
CA VAL A 26 6.30 -0.83 0.70
C VAL A 26 7.35 -1.94 0.56
N GLU A 27 8.12 -1.94 -0.52
CA GLU A 27 9.20 -2.90 -0.73
C GLU A 27 10.27 -2.86 0.38
N ARG A 28 10.70 -1.66 0.80
CA ARG A 28 11.76 -1.52 1.82
C ARG A 28 11.29 -1.69 3.26
N SER A 29 9.99 -1.48 3.52
CA SER A 29 9.46 -1.43 4.89
C SER A 29 8.86 -2.74 5.38
N PHE A 30 8.54 -3.66 4.46
CA PHE A 30 7.96 -4.96 4.78
C PHE A 30 8.99 -6.07 4.68
N THR A 31 8.78 -7.14 5.43
CA THR A 31 9.64 -8.33 5.41
C THR A 31 9.23 -9.27 4.29
N ASP A 32 10.17 -10.13 3.84
CA ASP A 32 9.90 -11.11 2.79
C ASP A 32 8.81 -12.12 3.14
N ASN A 33 8.60 -12.39 4.44
CA ASN A 33 7.55 -13.27 4.95
C ASN A 33 6.23 -12.55 5.24
N TYR A 34 6.04 -11.34 4.71
CA TYR A 34 4.81 -10.59 4.90
C TYR A 34 3.59 -11.31 4.32
N VAL A 35 2.51 -11.30 5.11
CA VAL A 35 1.18 -11.79 4.74
C VAL A 35 0.16 -10.73 5.12
N ARG A 36 -0.72 -10.37 4.17
CA ARG A 36 -1.89 -9.54 4.42
C ARG A 36 -3.09 -10.45 4.68
N HIS A 37 -3.62 -10.40 5.90
CA HIS A 37 -4.92 -10.98 6.21
C HIS A 37 -6.03 -9.99 5.83
N GLY A 38 -6.92 -10.42 4.93
CA GLY A 38 -7.97 -9.55 4.38
C GLY A 38 -8.94 -9.02 5.44
N TYR A 39 -8.74 -7.78 5.88
CA TYR A 39 -9.74 -7.00 6.61
C TYR A 39 -10.22 -5.87 5.69
N GLY A 40 -11.22 -6.15 4.86
CA GLY A 40 -11.81 -5.20 3.90
C GLY A 40 -11.25 -5.25 2.47
N GLY A 41 -10.36 -6.20 2.16
CA GLY A 41 -9.86 -6.48 0.81
C GLY A 41 -9.36 -7.93 0.69
N PRO A 42 -8.93 -8.39 -0.51
CA PRO A 42 -8.40 -9.74 -0.68
C PRO A 42 -7.19 -9.98 0.22
N SER A 43 -6.99 -11.20 0.70
CA SER A 43 -5.73 -11.57 1.35
C SER A 43 -4.58 -11.53 0.32
N ALA A 44 -3.35 -11.40 0.82
CA ALA A 44 -2.13 -11.59 0.03
C ALA A 44 -1.17 -12.49 0.82
N ASN A 45 -0.68 -13.55 0.19
CA ASN A 45 0.16 -14.56 0.82
C ASN A 45 1.67 -14.25 0.70
N SER A 46 2.01 -13.16 0.03
CA SER A 46 3.38 -12.67 -0.11
C SER A 46 3.41 -11.15 -0.26
N LEU A 47 4.58 -10.56 -0.04
CA LEU A 47 4.84 -9.15 -0.34
C LEU A 47 4.61 -8.83 -1.83
N ALA A 48 5.01 -9.74 -2.74
CA ALA A 48 4.79 -9.57 -4.17
C ALA A 48 3.29 -9.50 -4.52
N GLU A 49 2.47 -10.42 -3.99
CA GLU A 49 1.01 -10.39 -4.16
C GLU A 49 0.40 -9.10 -3.58
N HIS A 50 0.92 -8.62 -2.45
CA HIS A 50 0.48 -7.37 -1.85
C HIS A 50 0.78 -6.17 -2.75
N ILE A 51 1.99 -6.06 -3.29
CA ILE A 51 2.40 -4.99 -4.21
C ILE A 51 1.56 -5.01 -5.49
N GLU A 52 1.32 -6.18 -6.08
CA GLU A 52 0.45 -6.29 -7.27
C GLU A 52 -0.99 -5.83 -6.96
N SER A 53 -1.50 -6.18 -5.77
CA SER A 53 -2.79 -5.67 -5.30
C SER A 53 -2.81 -4.14 -5.18
N LEU A 54 -1.73 -3.52 -4.70
CA LEU A 54 -1.62 -2.05 -4.59
C LEU A 54 -1.58 -1.36 -5.95
N LYS A 55 -0.84 -1.90 -6.93
CA LYS A 55 -0.84 -1.42 -8.32
C LYS A 55 -2.26 -1.42 -8.89
N GLY A 56 -3.02 -2.48 -8.64
CA GLY A 56 -4.43 -2.57 -9.02
C GLY A 56 -5.29 -1.45 -8.41
N TYR A 57 -5.15 -1.20 -7.11
CA TYR A 57 -5.86 -0.12 -6.43
C TYR A 57 -5.50 1.27 -6.98
N HIS A 58 -4.21 1.57 -7.16
CA HIS A 58 -3.75 2.86 -7.69
C HIS A 58 -4.28 3.12 -9.11
N SER A 59 -4.28 2.08 -9.96
CA SER A 59 -4.88 2.16 -11.31
C SER A 59 -6.39 2.43 -11.25
N ALA A 60 -7.11 1.77 -10.35
CA ALA A 60 -8.54 1.98 -10.16
C ALA A 60 -8.87 3.43 -9.72
N PHE A 61 -8.08 4.00 -8.79
CA PHE A 61 -8.25 5.40 -8.37
C PHE A 61 -7.95 6.39 -9.49
N THR A 62 -6.89 6.15 -10.26
CA THR A 62 -6.55 6.99 -11.43
C THR A 62 -7.70 6.97 -12.45
N ASN A 63 -8.24 5.79 -12.73
CA ASN A 63 -9.38 5.63 -13.62
C ASN A 63 -10.64 6.32 -13.08
N ALA A 64 -10.90 6.24 -11.77
CA ALA A 64 -12.03 6.94 -11.15
C ALA A 64 -11.86 8.47 -11.22
N GLY A 65 -10.69 9.01 -10.86
CA GLY A 65 -10.38 10.43 -10.96
C GLY A 65 -10.52 10.97 -12.39
N SER A 66 -10.07 10.20 -13.39
CA SER A 66 -10.22 10.56 -14.80
C SER A 66 -11.69 10.64 -15.27
N LYS A 67 -12.60 9.92 -14.61
CA LYS A 67 -14.05 9.97 -14.90
C LYS A 67 -14.75 11.19 -14.31
N PHE A 68 -14.24 11.76 -13.21
CA PHE A 68 -14.83 12.95 -12.57
C PHE A 68 -14.32 14.27 -13.15
N SER A 69 -13.17 14.29 -13.82
CA SER A 69 -12.62 15.48 -14.48
C SER A 69 -13.21 15.76 -15.87
N LYS A 70 -14.22 14.99 -16.32
CA LYS A 70 -14.84 15.10 -17.65
C LYS A 70 -16.20 15.81 -17.67
N TRP A 71 -16.58 16.46 -16.57
CA TRP A 71 -17.79 17.29 -16.45
C TRP A 71 -17.42 18.70 -16.03
#